data_AF-A0A959F4W2-F1
#
_entry.id   AF-A0A959F4W2-F1
#
_cell.length_a   1.000
_cell.length_b   1.000
_cell.length_c   1.000
_cell.angle_alpha   90.00
_cell.angle_beta   90.00
_cell.angle_gamma   90.00
#
_symmetry.space_group_name_H-M   'P 1'
#
loop_
_entity.id
_entity.type
_entity.pdbx_description
1 polymer ?
#
loop_
_entity_poly.entity_id
_entity_poly.type
_entity_poly.pdbx_seq_one_letter_code
_entity_poly.pdbx_strand_id
1 'polypeptide(L)'
;MSKGGGIPAEALLDLRRRLDELTSRDPGRRIIIDGAASLFGVSRATIYRALAGQLRPKGLRRADRGEPRKTPRAELERYCEIIAALKIRTSNKQGRKLSTARAIDLLENFGIETPDGLVKVAEGTLHRVTVNRYLRLWGYDHARMTRAPAAVR
;
A
#
# COMPACT_ATOMS: atom_id res chain seq x y z
N MET A 1 -24.88 10.13 22.78
CA MET A 1 -23.80 10.14 21.76
C MET A 1 -24.09 9.01 20.77
N SER A 2 -24.68 9.32 19.62
CA SER A 2 -25.12 8.29 18.66
C SER A 2 -23.94 7.68 17.91
N LYS A 3 -23.86 6.34 17.91
CA LYS A 3 -22.89 5.55 17.14
C LYS A 3 -23.08 5.79 15.65
N GLY A 4 -21.98 5.97 14.91
CA GLY A 4 -21.92 6.33 13.50
C GLY A 4 -22.85 5.53 12.59
N GLY A 5 -23.95 6.15 12.16
CA GLY A 5 -24.79 5.72 11.06
C GLY A 5 -24.41 6.54 9.82
N GLY A 6 -23.76 5.92 8.85
CA GLY A 6 -23.61 6.53 7.53
C GLY A 6 -24.98 6.75 6.87
N ILE A 7 -25.03 7.64 5.88
CA ILE A 7 -26.24 7.85 5.06
C ILE A 7 -26.56 6.50 4.36
N PRO A 8 -27.80 5.99 4.43
CA PRO A 8 -28.18 4.75 3.75
C PRO A 8 -27.90 4.82 2.25
N ALA A 9 -27.51 3.69 1.64
CA ALA A 9 -27.14 3.65 0.23
C ALA A 9 -28.32 4.00 -0.68
N GLU A 10 -29.52 3.56 -0.31
CA GLU A 10 -30.79 3.83 -0.99
C GLU A 10 -31.13 5.33 -0.92
N ALA A 11 -30.91 5.96 0.22
CA ALA A 11 -31.11 7.39 0.39
C ALA A 11 -30.14 8.21 -0.48
N LEU A 12 -28.90 7.76 -0.65
CA LEU A 12 -27.94 8.39 -1.57
C LEU A 12 -28.33 8.20 -3.04
N LEU A 13 -28.88 7.04 -3.41
CA LEU A 13 -29.39 6.78 -4.76
C LEU A 13 -30.58 7.69 -5.09
N ASP A 14 -31.56 7.80 -4.19
CA ASP A 14 -32.70 8.68 -4.37
C ASP A 14 -32.29 10.16 -4.43
N LEU A 15 -31.37 10.57 -3.54
CA LEU A 15 -30.80 11.91 -3.56
C LEU A 15 -30.09 12.22 -4.88
N ARG A 16 -29.32 11.27 -5.43
CA ARG A 16 -28.68 11.42 -6.74
C ARG A 16 -29.72 11.59 -7.85
N ARG A 17 -30.77 10.76 -7.88
CA ARG A 17 -31.83 10.84 -8.89
C ARG A 17 -32.49 12.22 -8.91
N ARG A 18 -32.88 12.73 -7.75
CA ARG A 18 -33.48 14.08 -7.60
C ARG A 18 -32.53 15.19 -8.06
N LEU A 19 -31.22 15.02 -7.84
CA LEU A 19 -30.22 15.98 -8.32
C LEU A 19 -30.03 15.89 -9.83
N ASP A 20 -30.12 14.71 -10.45
CA ASP A 20 -29.93 14.54 -11.89
C ASP A 20 -31.10 15.11 -12.71
N GLU A 21 -32.28 15.29 -12.10
CA GLU A 21 -33.42 16.02 -12.67
C GLU A 21 -33.18 17.54 -12.78
N LEU A 22 -32.17 18.07 -12.09
CA LEU A 22 -31.84 19.50 -12.09
C LEU A 22 -30.55 19.79 -12.85
N THR A 23 -30.54 20.88 -13.63
CA THR A 23 -29.31 21.34 -14.29
C THR A 23 -28.22 21.68 -13.27
N SER A 24 -26.96 21.55 -13.64
CA SER A 24 -25.82 21.67 -12.69
C SER A 24 -25.75 23.01 -11.94
N ARG A 25 -26.30 24.09 -12.51
CA ARG A 25 -26.33 25.45 -11.94
C ARG A 25 -27.66 25.80 -11.26
N ASP A 26 -28.61 24.88 -11.20
CA ASP A 26 -29.92 25.11 -10.60
C ASP A 26 -29.80 25.35 -9.08
N PRO A 27 -30.35 26.46 -8.55
CA PRO A 27 -30.29 26.77 -7.12
C PRO A 27 -31.05 25.75 -6.25
N GLY A 28 -32.05 25.06 -6.79
CA GLY A 28 -32.82 24.00 -6.12
C GLY A 28 -31.96 22.83 -5.66
N ARG A 29 -30.81 22.58 -6.32
CA ARG A 29 -29.84 21.57 -5.87
C ARG A 29 -29.34 21.84 -4.45
N ARG A 30 -29.16 23.11 -4.08
CA ARG A 30 -28.71 23.49 -2.74
C ARG A 30 -29.76 23.18 -1.69
N ILE A 31 -31.03 23.46 -1.99
CA ILE A 31 -32.18 23.18 -1.10
C ILE A 31 -32.27 21.68 -0.82
N ILE A 32 -32.16 20.85 -1.86
CA ILE A 32 -32.19 19.39 -1.74
C ILE A 32 -31.03 18.87 -0.86
N ILE A 33 -29.82 19.39 -1.06
CA ILE A 33 -28.63 19.00 -0.27
C ILE A 33 -28.75 19.47 1.20
N ASP A 34 -29.24 20.69 1.43
CA ASP A 34 -29.43 21.24 2.78
C ASP A 34 -30.51 20.44 3.55
N GLY A 35 -31.61 20.08 2.89
CA GLY A 35 -32.65 19.22 3.47
C GLY A 35 -32.13 17.83 3.83
N ALA A 36 -31.36 17.19 2.95
CA ALA A 36 -30.74 15.89 3.23
C ALA A 36 -29.72 15.97 4.37
N ALA A 37 -28.90 17.02 4.40
CA ALA A 37 -27.94 17.27 5.48
C ALA A 37 -28.63 17.37 6.84
N SER A 38 -29.73 18.14 6.91
CA SER A 38 -30.55 18.27 8.12
C SER A 38 -31.20 16.94 8.52
N LEU A 39 -31.78 16.20 7.57
CA LEU A 39 -32.47 14.93 7.83
C LEU A 39 -31.54 13.87 8.44
N PHE A 40 -30.32 13.76 7.92
CA PHE A 40 -29.34 12.77 8.40
C PHE A 40 -28.45 13.30 9.53
N GLY A 41 -28.61 14.55 9.95
CA GLY A 41 -27.80 15.16 11.01
C GLY A 41 -26.31 15.26 10.65
N VAL A 42 -25.99 15.49 9.36
CA VAL A 42 -24.61 15.57 8.86
C VAL A 42 -24.37 16.89 8.13
N SER A 43 -23.11 17.29 7.99
CA SER A 43 -22.77 18.48 7.19
C SER A 43 -23.06 18.29 5.69
N ARG A 44 -23.34 19.38 4.97
CA ARG A 44 -23.38 19.39 3.49
C ARG A 44 -22.15 18.75 2.85
N ALA A 45 -20.97 19.03 3.41
CA ALA A 45 -19.72 18.45 2.94
C ALA A 45 -19.71 16.91 3.06
N THR A 46 -20.34 16.36 4.10
CA THR A 46 -20.53 14.91 4.25
C THR A 46 -21.45 14.35 3.18
N ILE A 47 -22.56 15.03 2.86
CA ILE A 47 -23.45 14.64 1.76
C ILE A 47 -22.69 14.60 0.42
N TYR A 48 -21.95 15.66 0.08
CA TYR A 48 -21.17 15.69 -1.16
C TYR A 48 -20.09 14.60 -1.22
N ARG A 49 -19.39 14.34 -0.10
CA ARG A 49 -18.40 13.24 -0.02
C ARG A 49 -19.06 11.88 -0.22
N ALA A 50 -20.25 11.67 0.35
CA ALA A 50 -20.99 10.41 0.21
C ALA A 50 -21.47 10.21 -1.24
N LEU A 51 -22.06 11.24 -1.86
CA LEU A 51 -22.46 11.22 -3.27
C LEU A 51 -21.27 10.96 -4.22
N ALA A 52 -20.10 11.57 -3.95
CA ALA A 52 -18.88 11.35 -4.72
C ALA A 52 -18.28 9.95 -4.52
N GLY A 53 -18.41 9.39 -3.31
CA GLY A 53 -17.90 8.06 -2.96
C GLY A 53 -18.76 6.91 -3.47
N GLN A 54 -20.06 7.13 -3.69
CA GLN A 54 -21.03 6.09 -4.10
C GLN A 54 -20.66 5.37 -5.41
N LEU A 55 -20.09 6.11 -6.37
CA LEU A 55 -19.68 5.55 -7.67
C LEU A 55 -18.24 5.01 -7.67
N ARG A 56 -17.51 5.17 -6.55
CA ARG A 56 -16.13 4.69 -6.44
C ARG A 56 -16.13 3.31 -5.80
N PRO A 57 -15.65 2.26 -6.50
CA PRO A 57 -15.49 0.97 -5.86
C PRO A 57 -14.60 1.14 -4.62
N LYS A 58 -15.06 0.62 -3.48
CA LYS A 58 -14.27 0.66 -2.25
C LYS A 58 -12.98 -0.11 -2.50
N GLY A 59 -11.85 0.56 -2.33
CA GLY A 59 -10.55 -0.09 -2.45
C GLY A 59 -10.49 -1.32 -1.53
N LEU A 60 -10.14 -2.48 -2.08
CA LEU A 60 -9.96 -3.73 -1.31
C LEU A 60 -8.91 -3.57 -0.20
N ARG A 61 -8.01 -2.61 -0.37
CA ARG A 61 -6.80 -2.41 0.42
C ARG A 61 -6.68 -0.93 0.77
N ARG A 62 -5.99 -0.62 1.86
CA ARG A 62 -5.63 0.77 2.19
C ARG A 62 -4.75 1.37 1.08
N ALA A 63 -4.83 2.68 0.92
CA ALA A 63 -4.03 3.42 -0.06
C ALA A 63 -2.52 3.25 0.14
N ASP A 64 -2.05 3.13 1.39
CA ASP A 64 -0.65 2.95 1.76
C ASP A 64 -0.19 1.48 1.72
N ARG A 65 -1.01 0.55 1.19
CA ARG A 65 -0.67 -0.87 1.26
C ARG A 65 0.50 -1.18 0.34
N GLY A 66 1.59 -1.60 0.96
CA GLY A 66 2.82 -1.93 0.26
C GLY A 66 3.90 -0.87 0.45
N GLU A 67 3.57 0.24 1.12
CA GLU A 67 4.56 1.22 1.53
C GLU A 67 5.15 0.89 2.91
N PRO A 68 6.48 0.95 3.07
CA PRO A 68 7.14 0.92 4.37
C PRO A 68 6.69 2.08 5.26
N ARG A 69 6.55 1.82 6.56
CA ARG A 69 6.12 2.85 7.54
C ARG A 69 7.23 3.35 8.47
N LYS A 70 8.23 2.51 8.74
CA LYS A 70 9.33 2.81 9.67
C LYS A 70 10.59 3.26 8.94
N THR A 71 10.98 2.49 7.93
CA THR A 71 12.13 2.76 7.07
C THR A 71 11.67 3.44 5.79
N PRO A 72 12.34 4.49 5.30
CA PRO A 72 12.07 5.05 3.98
C PRO A 72 12.09 3.97 2.89
N ARG A 73 11.24 4.12 1.87
CA ARG A 73 11.11 3.12 0.80
C ARG A 73 12.45 2.82 0.12
N ALA A 74 13.15 3.86 -0.32
CA ALA A 74 14.41 3.74 -1.05
C ALA A 74 15.49 3.00 -0.24
N GLU A 75 15.59 3.29 1.06
CA GLU A 75 16.52 2.59 1.94
C GLU A 75 16.17 1.11 2.08
N LEU A 76 14.90 0.80 2.36
CA LEU A 76 14.48 -0.59 2.51
C LEU A 76 14.62 -1.38 1.21
N GLU A 77 14.40 -0.74 0.06
CA GLU A 77 14.61 -1.29 -1.27
C GLU A 77 16.08 -1.65 -1.47
N ARG A 78 17.00 -0.72 -1.18
CA ARG A 78 18.46 -0.97 -1.22
C ARG A 78 18.88 -2.11 -0.28
N TYR A 79 18.35 -2.18 0.93
CA TYR A 79 18.63 -3.30 1.83
C TYR A 79 18.09 -4.63 1.30
N CYS A 80 16.91 -4.63 0.67
CA CYS A 80 16.35 -5.82 0.03
C CYS A 80 17.22 -6.29 -1.15
N GLU A 81 17.74 -5.37 -1.96
CA GLU A 81 18.66 -5.66 -3.06
C GLU A 81 19.93 -6.33 -2.58
N ILE A 82 20.59 -5.75 -1.57
CA ILE A 82 21.82 -6.31 -1.00
C ILE A 82 21.56 -7.71 -0.44
N ILE A 83 20.47 -7.89 0.31
CA ILE A 83 20.09 -9.21 0.85
C ILE A 83 19.80 -10.21 -0.27
N ALA A 84 19.12 -9.80 -1.34
CA ALA A 84 18.87 -10.67 -2.48
C ALA A 84 20.17 -11.07 -3.19
N ALA A 85 21.06 -10.11 -3.42
CA ALA A 85 22.38 -10.35 -4.02
C ALA A 85 23.21 -11.33 -3.18
N LEU A 86 23.27 -11.15 -1.85
CA LEU A 86 23.94 -12.09 -0.94
C LEU A 86 23.38 -13.49 -1.07
N LYS A 87 22.05 -13.63 -1.12
CA LYS A 87 21.38 -14.93 -1.22
C LYS A 87 21.63 -15.62 -2.56
N ILE A 88 21.75 -14.86 -3.65
CA ILE A 88 22.12 -15.38 -4.97
C ILE A 88 23.59 -15.80 -4.99
N ARG A 89 24.50 -14.93 -4.52
CA ARG A 89 25.94 -15.21 -4.50
C ARG A 89 26.32 -16.41 -3.64
N THR A 90 25.57 -16.64 -2.57
CA THR A 90 25.75 -17.80 -1.67
C THR A 90 24.92 -19.01 -2.07
N SER A 91 24.16 -18.93 -3.16
CA SER A 91 23.37 -20.06 -3.63
C SER A 91 24.26 -21.14 -4.25
N ASN A 92 23.94 -22.40 -3.98
CA ASN A 92 24.63 -23.54 -4.58
C ASN A 92 23.69 -24.35 -5.50
N LYS A 93 24.24 -25.37 -6.18
CA LYS A 93 23.48 -26.25 -7.09
C LYS A 93 22.38 -27.04 -6.37
N GLN A 94 22.47 -27.23 -5.04
CA GLN A 94 21.46 -27.86 -4.20
C GLN A 94 20.39 -26.87 -3.69
N GLY A 95 20.43 -25.60 -4.13
CA GLY A 95 19.47 -24.57 -3.74
C GLY A 95 19.63 -24.03 -2.32
N ARG A 96 20.68 -24.46 -1.59
CA ARG A 96 21.05 -23.89 -0.28
C ARG A 96 21.64 -22.51 -0.51
N LYS A 97 21.37 -21.60 0.42
CA LYS A 97 21.76 -20.19 0.35
C LYS A 97 21.74 -19.56 1.74
N LEU A 98 22.33 -18.38 1.86
CA LEU A 98 22.25 -17.59 3.08
C LEU A 98 20.79 -17.37 3.50
N SER A 99 20.52 -17.52 4.80
CA SER A 99 19.20 -17.19 5.34
C SER A 99 19.00 -15.67 5.38
N THR A 100 17.75 -15.20 5.31
CA THR A 100 17.46 -13.76 5.46
C THR A 100 17.92 -13.25 6.84
N ALA A 101 17.81 -14.07 7.89
CA ALA A 101 18.25 -13.69 9.23
C ALA A 101 19.77 -13.46 9.28
N ARG A 102 20.56 -14.37 8.68
CA ARG A 102 22.02 -14.21 8.64
C ARG A 102 22.44 -13.04 7.74
N ALA A 103 21.70 -12.76 6.67
CA ALA A 103 21.96 -11.58 5.83
C ALA A 103 21.73 -10.26 6.58
N ILE A 104 20.67 -10.18 7.40
CA ILE A 104 20.40 -9.03 8.28
C ILE A 104 21.53 -8.86 9.29
N ASP A 105 21.88 -9.95 9.97
CA ASP A 105 22.96 -9.98 10.96
C ASP A 105 24.31 -9.51 10.38
N LEU A 106 24.65 -9.92 9.15
CA LEU A 106 25.83 -9.40 8.45
C LEU A 106 25.74 -7.88 8.20
N LEU A 107 24.60 -7.38 7.74
CA LEU A 107 24.38 -5.95 7.49
C LEU A 107 24.44 -5.11 8.77
N GLU A 108 23.96 -5.64 9.90
CA GLU A 108 23.90 -4.90 11.16
C GLU A 108 25.26 -4.93 11.89
N ASN A 109 25.89 -6.09 12.01
CA ASN A 109 27.10 -6.25 12.83
C ASN A 109 28.39 -5.90 12.08
N PHE A 110 28.50 -6.31 10.82
CA PHE A 110 29.74 -6.21 10.05
C PHE A 110 29.67 -5.15 8.95
N GLY A 111 28.50 -5.00 8.32
CA GLY A 111 28.34 -4.27 7.08
C GLY A 111 28.69 -5.12 5.85
N ILE A 112 28.27 -4.65 4.68
CA ILE A 112 28.48 -5.31 3.38
C ILE A 112 29.09 -4.32 2.41
N GLU A 113 30.22 -4.67 1.82
CA GLU A 113 30.83 -3.89 0.74
C GLU A 113 29.98 -4.00 -0.53
N THR A 114 29.63 -2.84 -1.09
CA THR A 114 28.91 -2.70 -2.35
C THR A 114 29.75 -1.83 -3.31
N PRO A 115 29.43 -1.80 -4.62
CA PRO A 115 30.09 -0.88 -5.55
C PRO A 115 30.01 0.60 -5.13
N ASP A 116 28.98 0.97 -4.36
CA ASP A 116 28.79 2.33 -3.84
C ASP A 116 29.41 2.53 -2.43
N GLY A 117 30.19 1.57 -1.94
CA GLY A 117 30.84 1.57 -0.63
C GLY A 117 30.20 0.64 0.42
N LEU A 118 30.72 0.73 1.65
CA LEU A 118 30.27 -0.09 2.77
C LEU A 118 28.86 0.29 3.23
N VAL A 119 27.95 -0.67 3.21
CA VAL A 119 26.59 -0.52 3.72
C VAL A 119 26.47 -1.24 5.05
N LYS A 120 26.28 -0.46 6.13
CA LYS A 120 26.01 -0.96 7.47
C LYS A 120 24.68 -0.40 7.97
N VAL A 121 23.85 -1.28 8.52
CA VAL A 121 22.51 -0.94 9.02
C VAL A 121 22.56 -0.82 10.54
N ALA A 122 21.83 0.13 11.12
CA ALA A 122 21.71 0.21 12.57
C ALA A 122 20.99 -1.03 13.12
N GLU A 123 21.50 -1.60 14.21
CA GLU A 123 20.94 -2.81 14.82
C GLU A 123 19.44 -2.66 15.13
N GLY A 124 18.66 -3.70 14.81
CA GLY A 124 17.22 -3.71 15.05
C GLY A 124 16.39 -2.92 14.02
N THR A 125 17.01 -2.32 13.01
CA THR A 125 16.29 -1.64 11.93
C THR A 125 15.54 -2.65 11.05
N LEU A 126 16.14 -3.82 10.78
CA LEU A 126 15.61 -4.79 9.85
C LEU A 126 15.03 -6.01 10.55
N HIS A 127 13.70 -6.13 10.55
CA HIS A 127 13.06 -7.35 11.04
C HIS A 127 12.87 -8.39 9.93
N ARG A 128 13.25 -9.65 10.18
CA ARG A 128 13.17 -10.77 9.22
C ARG A 128 11.82 -10.87 8.50
N VAL A 129 10.72 -10.71 9.24
CA VAL A 129 9.35 -10.81 8.68
C VAL A 129 9.08 -9.65 7.71
N THR A 130 9.51 -8.44 8.06
CA THR A 130 9.38 -7.25 7.23
C THR A 130 10.19 -7.43 5.95
N VAL A 131 11.47 -7.78 6.06
CA VAL A 131 12.35 -7.99 4.90
C VAL A 131 11.79 -9.08 3.99
N ASN A 132 11.40 -10.25 4.51
CA ASN A 132 10.83 -11.32 3.69
C ASN A 132 9.55 -10.88 2.96
N ARG A 133 8.71 -10.05 3.59
CA ARG A 133 7.52 -9.48 2.95
C ARG A 133 7.91 -8.59 1.78
N TYR A 134 8.86 -7.69 1.96
CA TYR A 134 9.27 -6.73 0.92
C TYR A 134 10.07 -7.38 -0.20
N LEU A 135 10.92 -8.38 0.08
CA LEU A 135 11.55 -9.21 -0.95
C LEU A 135 10.51 -9.82 -1.90
N ARG A 136 9.41 -10.37 -1.37
CA ARG A 136 8.32 -10.92 -2.20
C ARG A 136 7.48 -9.85 -2.88
N LEU A 137 7.24 -8.74 -2.22
CA LEU A 137 6.39 -7.67 -2.74
C LEU A 137 7.04 -6.96 -3.93
N TRP A 138 8.34 -6.70 -3.85
CA TRP A 138 9.11 -6.00 -4.88
C TRP A 138 9.82 -6.93 -5.86
N GLY A 139 9.75 -8.25 -5.64
CA GLY A 139 10.26 -9.24 -6.60
C GLY A 139 11.72 -9.65 -6.43
N TYR A 140 12.39 -9.16 -5.39
CA TYR A 140 13.74 -9.56 -4.98
C TYR A 140 13.81 -10.94 -4.29
N ASP A 141 12.69 -11.66 -4.19
CA ASP A 141 12.73 -13.03 -3.68
C ASP A 141 13.49 -13.94 -4.63
N HIS A 142 14.23 -14.88 -4.06
CA HIS A 142 15.15 -15.72 -4.82
C HIS A 142 14.47 -16.50 -5.95
N ALA A 143 13.22 -16.93 -5.80
CA ALA A 143 12.56 -17.72 -6.83
C ALA A 143 12.36 -16.90 -8.12
N ARG A 144 12.06 -15.61 -7.99
CA ARG A 144 11.94 -14.69 -9.13
C ARG A 144 13.30 -14.28 -9.68
N MET A 145 14.25 -13.97 -8.80
CA MET A 145 15.59 -13.50 -9.20
C MET A 145 16.43 -14.56 -9.92
N THR A 146 16.20 -15.85 -9.68
CA THR A 146 16.94 -16.95 -10.32
C THR A 146 16.14 -17.66 -11.41
N ARG A 147 14.97 -17.13 -11.80
CA ARG A 147 14.16 -17.74 -12.85
C ARG A 147 14.82 -17.48 -14.20
N ALA A 148 15.00 -18.53 -15.00
CA ALA A 148 15.45 -18.38 -16.38
C ALA A 148 14.43 -17.55 -17.19
N PRO A 149 14.89 -16.77 -18.18
CA PRO A 149 13.98 -16.06 -19.08
C PRO A 149 13.05 -17.06 -19.79
N ALA A 150 11.88 -16.60 -20.19
CA ALA A 150 10.96 -17.42 -20.99
C ALA A 150 11.66 -17.84 -22.29
N ALA A 151 11.59 -19.13 -22.64
CA ALA A 151 12.10 -19.60 -23.92
C ALA A 151 11.29 -18.94 -25.04
N VAL A 152 11.95 -18.11 -25.84
CA VAL A 152 11.39 -17.53 -27.06
C VAL A 152 11.75 -18.49 -28.20
N ARG A 153 10.76 -18.87 -29.01
CA ARG A 153 10.93 -19.71 -30.19
C ARG A 153 11.33 -18.87 -31.39
#